data_AF-A0ABD0BMG8-F1
#
_entry.id   AF-A0ABD0BMG8-F1
#
_cell.length_a   1.000
_cell.length_b   1.000
_cell.length_c   1.000
_cell.angle_alpha   90.00
_cell.angle_beta   90.00
_cell.angle_gamma   90.00
#
_symmetry.space_group_name_H-M   'P 1'
#
loop_
_entity.id
_entity.type
_entity.pdbx_description
1 polymer ?
#
loop_
_entity_poly.entity_id
_entity_poly.type
_entity_poly.pdbx_seq_one_letter_code
_entity_poly.pdbx_strand_id
1 'polypeptide(L)' 'METPKPHDPHLQGVTPGEVKSELEKILSETPSDLAAESELLARAHEVLHSALQ' A
#
# COMPACT_ATOMS: atom_id res chain seq x y z
N MET A 1 -28.06 13.88 -4.73
CA MET A 1 -26.92 14.44 -3.97
C MET A 1 -26.65 13.45 -2.85
N GLU A 2 -25.82 12.43 -3.11
CA GLU A 2 -25.47 11.43 -2.08
C GLU A 2 -24.54 12.09 -1.06
N THR A 3 -24.97 12.08 0.20
CA THR A 3 -24.22 12.57 1.35
C THR A 3 -22.95 11.73 1.54
N PRO A 4 -21.75 12.33 1.68
CA PRO A 4 -20.54 11.57 1.90
C PRO A 4 -20.64 10.83 3.24
N LYS A 5 -20.41 9.52 3.19
CA LYS A 5 -20.46 8.62 4.33
C LYS A 5 -19.45 9.08 5.40
N PRO A 6 -19.82 9.13 6.69
CA PRO A 6 -18.90 9.52 7.75
C PRO A 6 -17.67 8.62 7.75
N HIS A 7 -16.49 9.23 7.70
CA HIS A 7 -15.22 8.54 7.86
C HIS A 7 -15.16 8.00 9.30
N ASP A 8 -15.21 6.68 9.44
CA ASP A 8 -15.29 6.00 10.74
C ASP A 8 -13.87 5.91 11.36
N PRO A 9 -13.58 6.64 12.45
CA PRO A 9 -12.24 6.77 13.00
C PRO A 9 -11.74 5.52 13.72
N HIS A 10 -12.56 4.47 13.82
CA HIS A 10 -12.18 3.17 14.39
C HIS A 10 -11.61 2.19 13.35
N LEU A 11 -11.61 2.55 12.06
CA LEU A 11 -10.92 1.83 10.98
C LEU A 11 -9.44 2.26 10.88
N GLN A 12 -8.78 2.51 12.01
CA GLN A 12 -7.35 2.87 12.08
C GLN A 12 -6.41 1.68 11.89
N GLY A 13 -6.92 0.52 11.48
CA GLY A 13 -6.10 -0.59 11.01
C GLY A 13 -6.09 -0.56 9.49
N VAL A 14 -4.90 -0.45 8.89
CA VAL A 14 -4.71 -0.51 7.43
C VAL A 14 -5.49 -1.70 6.90
N THR A 15 -6.52 -1.46 6.09
CA THR A 15 -7.37 -2.53 5.60
C THR A 15 -6.63 -3.35 4.54
N PRO A 16 -6.95 -4.65 4.35
CA PRO A 16 -6.33 -5.44 3.28
C PRO A 16 -6.49 -4.81 1.88
N GLY A 17 -7.55 -4.04 1.67
CA GLY A 17 -7.78 -3.28 0.44
C GLY A 17 -6.78 -2.13 0.25
N GLU A 18 -6.49 -1.39 1.31
CA GLU A 18 -5.50 -0.29 1.27
C GLU A 18 -4.08 -0.82 1.09
N VAL A 19 -3.72 -1.92 1.77
CA VAL A 19 -2.44 -2.61 1.58
C VAL A 19 -2.29 -3.05 0.13
N LYS A 20 -3.32 -3.64 -0.45
CA LYS A 20 -3.30 -4.07 -1.85
C LYS A 20 -3.11 -2.89 -2.81
N SER A 21 -3.84 -1.78 -2.61
CA SER A 21 -3.70 -0.60 -3.46
C SER A 21 -2.32 0.05 -3.36
N GLU A 22 -1.74 0.13 -2.16
CA GLU A 22 -0.36 0.60 -1.98
C GLU A 22 0.66 -0.34 -2.63
N LEU A 23 0.47 -1.66 -2.51
CA LEU A 23 1.35 -2.65 -3.16
C LEU A 23 1.28 -2.54 -4.68
N GLU A 24 0.08 -2.44 -5.25
CA GLU A 24 -0.13 -2.28 -6.70
C GLU A 24 0.50 -0.98 -7.20
N LYS A 25 0.43 0.10 -6.42
CA LYS A 25 1.06 1.37 -6.75
C LYS A 25 2.58 1.24 -6.80
N ILE A 26 3.20 0.64 -5.78
CA ILE A 26 4.66 0.42 -5.73
C ILE A 26 5.10 -0.49 -6.88
N LEU A 27 4.40 -1.59 -7.13
CA LEU A 27 4.71 -2.55 -8.20
C LEU A 27 4.42 -2.03 -9.61
N SER A 28 3.65 -0.94 -9.73
CA SER A 28 3.42 -0.26 -11.01
C SER A 28 4.55 0.68 -11.43
N GLU A 29 5.46 1.01 -10.51
CA GLU A 29 6.65 1.81 -10.83
C GLU A 29 7.58 0.99 -11.72
N THR A 30 8.10 1.59 -12.80
CA THR A 30 9.03 0.93 -13.72
C THR A 30 10.46 1.24 -13.29
N PRO A 31 11.18 0.30 -12.65
CA PRO A 31 12.56 0.54 -12.24
C PRO A 31 13.48 0.67 -13.47
N SER A 32 14.47 1.56 -13.37
CA SER A 32 15.45 1.77 -14.44
C SER A 32 16.58 0.74 -14.45
N ASP A 33 16.82 0.08 -13.33
CA ASP A 33 17.89 -0.89 -13.12
C ASP A 33 17.55 -1.88 -12.00
N LEU A 34 18.40 -2.90 -11.84
CA LEU A 34 18.19 -3.98 -10.86
C LEU A 34 18.26 -3.49 -9.40
N ALA A 35 19.02 -2.43 -9.12
CA ALA A 35 19.11 -1.88 -7.77
C ALA A 35 17.79 -1.17 -7.41
N ALA A 36 17.24 -0.40 -8.35
CA ALA A 36 15.93 0.24 -8.22
C ALA A 36 14.81 -0.79 -8.09
N GLU A 37 14.86 -1.91 -8.82
CA GLU A 37 13.89 -3.01 -8.66
C GLU A 37 13.97 -3.64 -7.26
N SER A 38 15.18 -3.85 -6.76
CA SER A 38 15.38 -4.41 -5.41
C SER A 38 14.85 -3.49 -4.31
N GLU A 39 15.06 -2.17 -4.45
CA GLU A 39 14.54 -1.18 -3.52
C GLU A 39 13.00 -1.10 -3.57
N LEU A 40 12.42 -1.18 -4.75
CA LEU A 40 10.98 -1.23 -4.96
C LEU A 40 10.36 -2.46 -4.27
N LEU A 41 10.98 -3.64 -4.44
CA LEU A 41 10.55 -4.86 -3.75
C LEU A 41 10.69 -4.75 -2.23
N ALA A 42 11.77 -4.14 -1.73
CA ALA A 42 11.96 -3.92 -0.30
C ALA A 42 10.85 -3.05 0.30
N ARG A 43 10.47 -1.96 -0.39
CA ARG A 43 9.35 -1.10 0.03
C ARG A 43 8.02 -1.84 0.03
N ALA A 44 7.74 -2.64 -1.01
CA ALA A 44 6.54 -3.47 -1.04
C ALA A 44 6.50 -4.48 0.12
N HIS A 45 7.64 -5.08 0.46
CA HIS A 45 7.76 -5.99 1.60
C HIS A 45 7.52 -5.28 2.94
N GLU A 46 8.02 -4.05 3.13
CA GLU A 46 7.76 -3.27 4.36
C GLU A 46 6.27 -2.94 4.55
N VAL A 47 5.57 -2.60 3.47
CA VAL A 47 4.11 -2.35 3.49
C VAL A 47 3.36 -3.61 3.93
N LEU A 48 3.72 -4.77 3.38
CA LEU A 48 3.12 -6.04 3.77
C LEU A 48 3.45 -6.41 5.22
N HIS A 49 4.70 -6.21 5.64
CA HIS A 49 5.13 -6.50 7.00
C HIS A 49 4.37 -5.66 8.03
N SER A 50 4.23 -4.36 7.76
CA SER A 50 3.53 -3.42 8.63
C SER A 50 2.04 -3.73 8.76
N ALA A 51 1.44 -4.35 7.74
CA ALA A 51 0.04 -4.76 7.76
C ALA A 51 -0.22 -6.10 8.48
N LEU A 52 0.83 -6.90 8.72
CA LEU A 52 0.73 -8.22 9.37
C LEU A 52 1.16 -8.20 10.84
N GLN A 53 1.70 -7.09 11.34
CA GLN A 53 2.03 -6.86 12.75
C GLN A 53 0.83 -6.35 13.55
#